data_AF-A0A060C6V8-F1
#
_entry.id   AF-A0A060C6V8-F1
#
_cell.length_a   1.000
_cell.length_b   1.000
_cell.length_c   1.000
_cell.angle_alpha   90.00
_cell.angle_beta   90.00
_cell.angle_gamma   90.00
#
_symmetry.space_group_name_H-M   'P 1'
#
loop_
_entity.id
_entity.type
_entity.pdbx_description
1 polymer ?
#
loop_
_entity_poly.entity_id
_entity_poly.type
_entity_poly.pdbx_seq_one_letter_code
_entity_poly.pdbx_strand_id
1 'polypeptide(L)'
;MQATMRHAGALRLDHVLGLKRLFLIPHGEGAGRGAYVRYPFEDTLRVIAQESNRARCIVIGEDLGTVPEGFRETLSHAGFWSYRVMLFERESDGRFRAPEHYPAEALATFNTHDLPTFRGWMEGHDLRLK
;
A
#
# COMPACT_ATOMS: atom_id res chain seq x y z
N MET A 1 5.08 -9.75 13.21
CA MET A 1 3.90 -10.41 12.61
C MET A 1 3.06 -11.17 13.62
N GLN A 2 3.61 -12.16 14.34
CA GLN A 2 2.81 -13.00 15.27
C GLN A 2 1.97 -12.24 16.29
N ALA A 3 2.55 -11.23 16.95
CA ALA A 3 1.82 -10.42 17.93
C ALA A 3 0.63 -9.68 17.30
N THR A 4 0.84 -9.05 16.15
CA THR A 4 -0.18 -8.29 15.42
C THR A 4 -1.28 -9.18 14.86
N MET A 5 -0.96 -10.38 14.39
CA MET A 5 -1.93 -11.30 13.78
C MET A 5 -2.69 -12.17 14.80
N ARG A 6 -2.24 -12.24 16.06
CA ARG A 6 -2.78 -13.16 17.08
C ARG A 6 -4.31 -13.11 17.24
N HIS A 7 -4.88 -11.91 17.12
CA HIS A 7 -6.31 -11.67 17.33
C HIS A 7 -6.96 -10.94 16.13
N ALA A 8 -6.36 -11.06 14.94
CA ALA A 8 -6.82 -10.36 13.75
C ALA A 8 -6.98 -11.32 12.56
N GLY A 9 -8.07 -11.18 11.80
CA GLY A 9 -8.29 -11.91 10.55
C GLY A 9 -7.66 -11.23 9.32
N ALA A 10 -7.20 -9.99 9.47
CA ALA A 10 -6.49 -9.27 8.43
C ALA A 10 -5.44 -8.30 9.03
N LEU A 11 -4.37 -8.05 8.28
CA LEU A 11 -3.30 -7.12 8.58
C LEU A 11 -3.04 -6.22 7.36
N ARG A 12 -3.18 -4.91 7.51
CA ARG A 12 -2.67 -3.93 6.55
C ARG A 12 -1.23 -3.59 6.89
N LEU A 13 -0.32 -3.80 5.94
CA LEU A 13 1.07 -3.35 6.03
C LEU A 13 1.18 -1.99 5.35
N ASP A 14 1.42 -0.97 6.16
CA ASP A 14 1.68 0.38 5.69
C ASP A 14 3.01 0.43 4.94
N HIS A 15 3.05 1.17 3.83
CA HIS A 15 4.20 1.34 2.97
C HIS A 15 4.91 0.03 2.64
N VAL A 16 4.20 -0.91 1.99
CA VAL A 16 4.72 -2.26 1.73
C VAL A 16 6.01 -2.26 0.88
N LEU A 17 6.27 -1.17 0.15
CA LEU A 17 7.54 -0.92 -0.54
C LEU A 17 8.74 -0.96 0.40
N GLY A 18 8.55 -0.62 1.68
CA GLY A 18 9.56 -0.70 2.73
C GLY A 18 10.17 -2.09 2.91
N LEU A 19 9.44 -3.15 2.53
CA LEU A 19 9.96 -4.51 2.53
C LEU A 19 11.07 -4.71 1.48
N LYS A 20 11.08 -3.91 0.40
CA LYS A 20 12.08 -3.94 -0.68
C LYS A 20 13.14 -2.87 -0.52
N ARG A 21 12.74 -1.65 -0.17
CA ARG A 21 13.64 -0.53 0.04
C ARG A 21 13.00 0.55 0.89
N LEU A 22 13.82 1.27 1.66
CA LEU A 22 13.41 2.49 2.33
C LEU A 22 14.22 3.68 1.81
N PHE A 23 13.57 4.82 1.67
CA PHE A 23 14.27 6.08 1.44
C PHE A 23 14.73 6.63 2.79
N LEU A 24 16.02 6.52 3.07
CA LEU A 24 16.60 6.95 4.35
C LEU A 24 17.27 8.31 4.18
N ILE A 25 17.07 9.18 5.16
CA ILE A 25 17.64 10.52 5.21
C ILE A 25 18.63 10.54 6.39
N PRO A 26 19.88 11.00 6.19
CA PRO A 26 20.80 11.17 7.30
C PRO A 26 20.20 12.10 8.36
N HIS A 27 20.43 11.78 9.63
CA HIS A 27 19.87 12.58 10.72
C HIS A 27 20.36 14.03 10.65
N GLY A 28 19.43 14.99 10.71
CA GLY A 28 19.71 16.43 10.62
C GLY A 28 19.72 17.00 9.19
N GLU A 29 19.63 16.16 8.16
CA GLU A 29 19.61 16.60 6.76
C GLU A 29 18.19 16.73 6.19
N GLY A 30 18.06 17.48 5.10
CA GLY A 30 16.81 17.60 4.34
C GLY A 30 16.52 16.38 3.46
N ALA A 31 15.26 16.16 3.09
CA ALA A 31 14.83 15.02 2.28
C ALA A 31 15.54 14.89 0.93
N GLY A 32 15.99 16.00 0.33
CA GLY A 32 16.77 15.99 -0.90
C GLY A 32 18.16 15.33 -0.79
N ARG A 33 18.61 15.00 0.42
CA ARG A 33 19.88 14.32 0.70
C ARG A 33 19.71 12.83 1.01
N GLY A 34 18.50 12.31 0.92
CA GLY A 34 18.23 10.89 1.18
C GLY A 34 18.62 9.96 0.03
N ALA A 35 18.64 8.67 0.33
CA ALA A 35 18.91 7.61 -0.64
C ALA A 35 18.08 6.36 -0.34
N TYR A 36 17.85 5.54 -1.36
CA TYR A 36 17.22 4.24 -1.19
C TYR A 36 18.21 3.20 -0.65
N VAL A 37 17.85 2.57 0.46
CA VAL A 37 18.55 1.40 1.02
C VAL A 37 17.70 0.16 0.79
N ARG A 38 18.31 -0.90 0.23
CA ARG A 38 17.62 -2.16 -0.11
C ARG A 38 17.49 -3.09 1.09
N TYR A 39 16.39 -3.82 1.12
CA TYR A 39 16.06 -4.83 2.13
C TYR A 39 15.91 -6.21 1.47
N PRO A 40 16.03 -7.32 2.23
CA PRO A 40 15.90 -8.68 1.71
C PRO A 40 14.42 -9.01 1.40
N PHE A 41 13.94 -8.50 0.27
CA PHE A 41 12.52 -8.48 -0.08
C PHE A 41 11.88 -9.86 -0.12
N GLU A 42 12.45 -10.79 -0.90
CA GLU A 42 11.87 -12.12 -1.12
C GLU A 42 11.80 -12.95 0.16
N ASP A 43 12.86 -12.93 0.96
CA ASP A 43 12.88 -13.64 2.25
C ASP A 43 11.88 -13.03 3.23
N THR A 44 11.76 -11.70 3.23
CA THR A 44 10.77 -11.00 4.07
C THR A 44 9.34 -11.37 3.66
N LEU A 45 9.03 -11.40 2.36
CA LEU A 45 7.72 -11.84 1.86
C LEU A 45 7.42 -13.29 2.28
N ARG A 46 8.40 -14.19 2.16
CA ARG A 46 8.25 -15.61 2.54
C ARG A 46 7.89 -15.75 4.02
N VAL A 47 8.59 -15.04 4.91
CA VAL A 47 8.31 -15.07 6.35
C VAL A 47 6.91 -14.53 6.65
N ILE A 48 6.52 -13.42 6.02
CA ILE A 48 5.19 -12.82 6.24
C ILE A 48 4.08 -13.78 5.76
N ALA A 49 4.24 -14.38 4.58
CA ALA A 49 3.29 -15.35 4.03
C ALA A 49 3.16 -16.59 4.94
N GLN A 50 4.26 -17.08 5.51
CA GLN A 50 4.23 -18.19 6.48
C GLN A 50 3.46 -17.83 7.75
N GLU A 51 3.70 -16.64 8.32
CA GLU A 51 2.98 -16.20 9.52
C GLU A 51 1.50 -15.90 9.26
N SER A 52 1.19 -15.31 8.09
CA SER A 52 -0.17 -15.12 7.57
C SER A 52 -0.95 -16.44 7.54
N ASN A 53 -0.38 -17.46 6.88
CA ASN A 53 -0.99 -18.78 6.77
C ASN A 53 -1.20 -19.43 8.13
N ARG A 54 -0.21 -19.35 9.03
CA ARG A 54 -0.29 -19.91 10.38
C ARG A 54 -1.39 -19.25 11.22
N ALA A 55 -1.56 -17.94 11.08
CA ALA A 55 -2.57 -17.16 11.79
C ALA A 55 -3.94 -17.13 11.10
N ARG A 56 -4.06 -17.65 9.87
CA ARG A 56 -5.25 -17.49 9.01
C ARG A 56 -5.65 -16.01 8.87
N CYS A 57 -4.66 -15.17 8.59
CA CYS A 57 -4.79 -13.71 8.59
C CYS A 57 -4.43 -13.14 7.20
N ILE A 58 -5.38 -12.49 6.52
CA ILE A 58 -5.16 -11.86 5.21
C ILE A 58 -4.12 -10.75 5.36
N VAL A 59 -3.17 -10.64 4.43
CA VAL A 59 -2.22 -9.52 4.40
C VAL A 59 -2.55 -8.60 3.23
N ILE A 60 -2.79 -7.32 3.53
CA ILE A 60 -3.02 -6.26 2.55
C ILE A 60 -1.79 -5.37 2.53
N GLY A 61 -1.11 -5.28 1.40
CA GLY A 61 0.01 -4.36 1.21
C GLY A 61 -0.50 -3.00 0.74
N GLU A 62 -0.18 -1.92 1.47
CA GLU A 62 -0.37 -0.56 0.95
C GLU A 62 0.65 -0.31 -0.16
N ASP A 63 0.20 -0.43 -1.42
CA ASP A 63 1.00 -0.31 -2.64
C ASP A 63 0.68 0.97 -3.42
N LEU A 64 0.59 2.12 -2.73
CA LEU A 64 0.33 3.43 -3.34
C LEU A 64 1.63 4.14 -3.74
N GLY A 65 1.48 5.15 -4.61
CA GLY A 65 2.57 6.00 -5.08
C GLY A 65 3.38 5.38 -6.23
N THR A 66 4.67 5.69 -6.28
CA THR A 66 5.57 5.28 -7.36
C THR A 66 6.07 3.85 -7.14
N VAL A 67 5.21 2.90 -7.50
CA VAL A 67 5.48 1.47 -7.39
C VAL A 67 6.35 1.00 -8.56
N PRO A 68 7.50 0.33 -8.31
CA PRO A 68 8.31 -0.23 -9.38
C PRO A 68 7.54 -1.27 -10.20
N GLU A 69 7.87 -1.38 -11.49
CA GLU A 69 7.36 -2.45 -12.36
C GLU A 69 7.64 -3.83 -11.75
N GLY A 70 6.70 -4.77 -11.90
CA GLY A 70 6.80 -6.13 -11.36
C GLY A 70 6.54 -6.24 -9.85
N PHE A 71 6.45 -5.13 -9.11
CA PHE A 71 6.31 -5.18 -7.65
C PHE A 71 4.95 -5.70 -7.20
N ARG A 72 3.86 -5.28 -7.86
CA ARG A 72 2.49 -5.71 -7.53
C ARG A 72 2.28 -7.18 -7.86
N GLU A 73 2.85 -7.62 -8.97
CA GLU A 73 2.86 -9.01 -9.43
C GLU A 73 3.60 -9.88 -8.40
N THR A 74 4.77 -9.44 -7.93
CA THR A 74 5.53 -10.15 -6.89
C THR A 74 4.75 -10.27 -5.59
N LEU A 75 4.09 -9.21 -5.15
CA LEU A 75 3.23 -9.23 -3.96
C LEU A 75 2.03 -10.17 -4.12
N SER A 76 1.34 -10.10 -5.26
CA SER A 76 0.20 -10.97 -5.58
C SER A 76 0.63 -12.45 -5.60
N HIS A 77 1.77 -12.77 -6.20
CA HIS A 77 2.33 -14.13 -6.19
C HIS A 77 2.67 -14.62 -4.77
N ALA A 78 3.03 -13.71 -3.86
CA ALA A 78 3.24 -14.02 -2.45
C ALA A 78 1.93 -14.08 -1.62
N GLY A 79 0.76 -13.88 -2.25
CA GLY A 79 -0.56 -13.95 -1.62
C GLY A 79 -1.01 -12.67 -0.91
N PHE A 80 -0.37 -11.54 -1.18
CA PHE A 80 -0.75 -10.25 -0.61
C PHE A 80 -1.90 -9.65 -1.43
N TRP A 81 -2.90 -9.14 -0.72
CA TRP A 81 -3.95 -8.34 -1.32
C TRP A 81 -3.43 -6.93 -1.60
N SER A 82 -3.88 -6.35 -2.69
CA SER A 82 -3.56 -4.98 -3.05
C SER A 82 -4.46 -3.98 -2.31
N TYR A 83 -4.03 -2.72 -2.23
CA TYR A 83 -4.82 -1.62 -1.69
C TYR A 83 -5.16 -0.62 -2.79
N ARG A 84 -6.45 -0.48 -3.12
CA ARG A 84 -6.95 0.36 -4.21
C ARG A 84 -7.77 1.51 -3.66
N VAL A 85 -7.27 2.73 -3.82
CA VAL A 85 -7.95 3.95 -3.36
C VAL A 85 -8.59 4.62 -4.55
N MET A 86 -9.92 4.57 -4.66
CA MET A 86 -10.69 5.02 -5.83
C MET A 86 -10.28 6.42 -6.31
N LEU A 87 -10.00 7.36 -5.40
CA LEU A 87 -9.56 8.71 -5.76
C LEU A 87 -8.31 8.73 -6.68
N PHE A 88 -7.42 7.74 -6.55
CA PHE A 88 -6.19 7.59 -7.33
C PHE A 88 -6.34 6.65 -8.54
N GLU A 89 -7.39 5.84 -8.58
CA GLU A 89 -7.64 4.88 -9.66
C GLU A 89 -8.22 5.60 -10.89
N ARG A 90 -7.31 6.14 -11.70
CA ARG A 90 -7.62 6.92 -12.90
C ARG A 90 -7.02 6.29 -14.15
N GLU A 91 -7.74 6.40 -15.26
CA GLU A 91 -7.22 6.15 -16.59
C GLU A 91 -6.38 7.34 -17.07
N SER A 92 -5.61 7.17 -18.15
CA SER A 92 -4.76 8.24 -18.72
C SER A 92 -5.55 9.47 -19.18
N ASP A 93 -6.85 9.31 -19.48
CA ASP A 93 -7.77 10.38 -19.84
C ASP A 93 -8.47 11.05 -18.63
N GLY A 94 -8.12 10.64 -17.40
CA GLY A 94 -8.65 11.20 -16.15
C GLY A 94 -9.98 10.60 -15.68
N ARG A 95 -10.59 9.68 -16.45
CA ARG A 95 -11.78 8.95 -15.98
C ARG A 95 -11.41 8.02 -14.82
N PHE A 96 -12.38 7.73 -13.96
CA PHE A 96 -12.20 6.69 -12.95
C PHE A 96 -12.09 5.32 -13.62
N ARG A 97 -11.22 4.47 -13.08
CA ARG A 97 -11.11 3.07 -13.47
C ARG A 97 -12.46 2.38 -13.25
N ALA A 98 -12.89 1.60 -14.24
CA ALA A 98 -14.14 0.86 -14.14
C ALA A 98 -14.03 -0.26 -13.07
N PRO A 99 -15.10 -0.55 -12.30
CA PRO A 99 -15.07 -1.56 -11.24
C PRO A 99 -14.57 -2.94 -11.69
N GLU A 100 -14.86 -3.32 -12.92
CA GLU A 100 -14.50 -4.62 -13.51
C GLU A 100 -12.98 -4.78 -13.73
N HIS A 101 -12.24 -3.66 -13.71
CA HIS A 101 -10.78 -3.63 -13.86
C HIS A 101 -10.04 -3.61 -12.52
N TYR A 102 -10.74 -3.70 -11.39
CA TYR A 102 -10.10 -3.85 -10.09
C TYR A 102 -9.67 -5.31 -9.88
N PRO A 103 -8.49 -5.56 -9.28
CA PRO A 103 -8.08 -6.92 -8.92
C PRO A 103 -9.08 -7.54 -7.94
N ALA A 104 -9.33 -8.85 -8.07
CA ALA A 104 -10.22 -9.57 -7.17
C ALA A 104 -9.67 -9.58 -5.72
N GLU A 105 -8.38 -9.80 -5.55
CA GLU A 105 -7.67 -9.76 -4.27
C GLU A 105 -7.21 -8.33 -3.93
N ALA A 106 -8.17 -7.44 -3.69
CA ALA A 106 -7.89 -6.07 -3.28
C ALA A 106 -8.85 -5.57 -2.20
N LEU A 107 -8.32 -4.78 -1.28
CA LEU A 107 -9.13 -3.89 -0.46
C LEU A 107 -9.34 -2.59 -1.23
N ALA A 108 -10.55 -2.39 -1.77
CA ALA A 108 -10.95 -1.17 -2.45
C ALA A 108 -11.65 -0.21 -1.47
N THR A 109 -11.21 1.04 -1.43
CA THR A 109 -11.84 2.10 -0.61
C THR A 109 -12.07 3.35 -1.45
N PHE A 110 -13.00 4.21 -1.03
CA PHE A 110 -13.14 5.54 -1.64
C PHE A 110 -11.87 6.38 -1.40
N ASN A 111 -11.48 6.52 -0.12
CA ASN A 111 -10.33 7.30 0.35
C ASN A 111 -9.55 6.53 1.44
N THR A 112 -8.60 7.20 2.08
CA THR A 112 -7.90 6.76 3.31
C THR A 112 -8.10 7.79 4.42
N HIS A 113 -7.55 7.52 5.61
CA HIS A 113 -7.54 8.48 6.70
C HIS A 113 -6.65 9.72 6.44
N ASP A 114 -5.75 9.65 5.45
CA ASP A 114 -4.89 10.77 5.03
C ASP A 114 -5.55 11.71 4.02
N LEU A 115 -6.74 11.32 3.54
CA LEU A 115 -7.46 12.00 2.48
C LEU A 115 -8.75 12.63 3.02
N PRO A 116 -9.25 13.70 2.37
CA PRO A 116 -10.54 14.27 2.74
C PRO A 116 -11.64 13.21 2.69
N THR A 117 -12.64 13.34 3.55
CA THR A 117 -13.88 12.57 3.46
C THR A 117 -14.54 12.78 2.09
N PHE A 118 -15.49 11.92 1.72
CA PHE A 118 -16.25 12.07 0.47
C PHE A 118 -16.81 13.49 0.28
N ARG A 119 -17.46 14.04 1.32
CA ARG A 119 -17.96 15.43 1.30
C ARG A 119 -16.82 16.44 1.13
N GLY A 120 -15.74 16.29 1.90
CA GLY A 120 -14.59 17.20 1.82
C GLY A 120 -13.97 17.23 0.42
N TRP A 121 -13.84 16.07 -0.22
CA TRP A 121 -13.35 15.97 -1.60
C TRP A 121 -14.31 16.63 -2.60
N MET A 122 -15.61 16.33 -2.52
CA MET A 122 -16.64 16.92 -3.40
C MET A 122 -16.66 18.45 -3.30
N GLU A 123 -16.44 18.98 -2.10
CA GLU A 123 -16.42 20.43 -1.87
C GLU A 123 -15.05 21.05 -2.16
N GLY A 124 -14.00 20.28 -2.50
CA GLY A 124 -12.63 20.78 -2.71
C GLY A 124 -11.99 21.36 -1.44
N HIS A 125 -12.35 20.83 -0.29
CA HIS A 125 -11.92 21.32 1.03
C HIS A 125 -10.41 21.13 1.25
N ASP A 126 -9.86 20.01 0.80
CA ASP A 126 -8.43 19.70 0.86
C ASP A 126 -7.57 20.69 0.06
N LEU A 127 -8.10 21.23 -1.04
CA LEU A 127 -7.42 22.24 -1.85
C LEU A 127 -7.42 23.62 -1.19
N ARG A 128 -8.42 23.93 -0.37
CA ARG A 128 -8.52 25.22 0.35
C ARG A 128 -7.68 25.29 1.62
N LEU A 129 -7.38 24.13 2.21
CA LEU A 129 -6.61 24.04 3.46
C LEU A 129 -5.10 23.92 3.28
N LYS A 130 -4.63 23.65 2.05
CA LYS A 130 -3.21 23.60 1.71
C LYS A 130 -2.61 24.99 1.55
#